data_AF-Q8MZR3-F1
#
_entry.id   AF-Q8MZR3-F1
#
_cell.length_a   1.000
_cell.length_b   1.000
_cell.length_c   1.000
_cell.angle_alpha   90.00
_cell.angle_beta   90.00
_cell.angle_gamma   90.00
#
_symmetry.space_group_name_H-M   'P 1'
#
loop_
_entity.id
_entity.type
_entity.pdbx_description
1 polymer ?
#
loop_
_entity_poly.entity_id
_entity_poly.type
_entity_poly.pdbx_seq_one_letter_code
_entity_poly.pdbx_strand_id
1 'polypeptide(L)' 'QKFALLELKTIISKMVRAFEVLPAVDELLSKDGYLNTYVGLPPAEKARKESMGHKYDPILGAVLTLKSENGLHLRLRERK' A
#
# COMPACT_ATOMS: atom_id res chain seq x y z
N GLN A 1 -0.29 24.45 7.29
CA GLN A 1 0.63 23.28 7.43
C GLN A 1 0.43 22.51 8.73
N LYS A 2 0.55 23.13 9.92
CA LYS A 2 0.44 22.43 11.22
C LYS A 2 -0.86 21.63 11.39
N PHE A 3 -1.99 22.18 10.90
CA PHE A 3 -3.28 21.52 10.92
C PHE A 3 -3.29 20.22 10.10
N ALA A 4 -2.85 20.25 8.84
CA ALA A 4 -2.81 19.06 7.98
C ALA A 4 -1.93 17.94 8.55
N LEU A 5 -0.81 18.30 9.18
CA LEU A 5 0.06 17.33 9.85
C LEU A 5 -0.64 16.68 11.06
N LEU A 6 -1.34 17.47 11.87
CA LEU A 6 -2.10 16.98 13.01
C LEU A 6 -3.24 16.07 12.57
N GLU A 7 -3.96 16.46 11.52
CA GLU A 7 -5.07 15.71 10.96
C GLU A 7 -4.62 14.34 10.44
N LEU A 8 -3.57 14.30 9.60
CA LEU A 8 -2.98 13.05 9.12
C LEU A 8 -2.53 12.16 10.27
N LYS A 9 -1.82 12.71 11.26
CA LYS A 9 -1.38 11.94 12.43
C LYS A 9 -2.56 11.37 13.21
N THR A 10 -3.63 12.14 13.36
CA THR A 10 -4.83 11.73 14.09
C THR A 10 -5.56 10.60 13.38
N ILE A 11 -5.77 10.73 12.07
CA ILE A 11 -6.45 9.70 11.25
C ILE A 11 -5.62 8.42 11.21
N ILE A 12 -4.33 8.52 10.92
CA ILE A 12 -3.41 7.37 10.89
C ILE A 12 -3.38 6.68 12.26
N SER A 13 -3.30 7.45 13.36
CA SER A 13 -3.27 6.88 14.71
C SER A 13 -4.56 6.15 15.07
N LYS A 14 -5.74 6.65 14.65
CA LYS A 14 -7.02 5.95 14.83
C LYS A 14 -7.04 4.65 14.02
N MET A 15 -6.60 4.69 12.76
CA MET A 15 -6.55 3.51 11.90
C MET A 15 -5.68 2.39 12.48
N VAL A 16 -4.43 2.67 12.85
CA VAL A 16 -3.50 1.62 13.33
C VAL A 16 -3.86 1.06 14.71
N ARG A 17 -4.67 1.78 15.51
CA ARG A 17 -5.20 1.28 16.79
C ARG A 17 -6.38 0.34 16.60
N ALA A 18 -7.26 0.63 15.63
CA ALA A 18 -8.45 -0.17 15.35
C ALA A 18 -8.17 -1.32 14.37
N PHE A 19 -7.18 -1.18 13.50
CA PHE A 19 -6.90 -2.13 12.44
C PHE A 19 -5.44 -2.55 12.39
N GLU A 20 -5.23 -3.79 12.00
CA GLU A 20 -3.97 -4.33 11.54
C GLU A 20 -3.90 -4.20 10.03
N VAL A 21 -2.82 -3.59 9.53
CA VAL A 21 -2.57 -3.44 8.09
C VAL A 21 -1.93 -4.74 7.60
N LEU A 22 -2.63 -5.44 6.71
CA LEU A 22 -2.18 -6.71 6.15
C LEU A 22 -1.45 -6.50 4.83
N PRO A 23 -0.56 -7.44 4.43
CA PRO A 23 -0.01 -7.47 3.08
C PRO A 23 -1.10 -7.54 2.01
N ALA A 24 -0.76 -7.10 0.79
CA ALA A 24 -1.68 -7.12 -0.35
C ALA A 24 -2.18 -8.55 -0.71
N VAL A 25 -1.40 -9.58 -0.40
CA VAL A 25 -1.72 -11.00 -0.62
C VAL A 25 -1.28 -11.81 0.60
N ASP A 26 -2.07 -12.81 1.01
CA ASP A 26 -1.81 -13.61 2.23
C ASP A 26 -0.46 -14.35 2.23
N GLU A 27 0.07 -14.67 1.04
CA GLU A 27 1.34 -15.41 0.87
C GLU A 27 2.56 -14.48 0.74
N LEU A 28 2.36 -13.16 0.69
CA LEU A 28 3.41 -12.14 0.60
C LEU A 28 3.77 -11.57 1.99
N LEU A 29 3.84 -12.45 3.00
CA LEU A 29 4.45 -12.08 4.28
C LEU A 29 5.92 -11.74 4.02
N SER A 30 6.22 -10.44 4.05
CA SER A 30 7.58 -9.93 3.94
C SER A 30 8.41 -10.50 5.09
N LYS A 31 9.41 -11.32 4.75
CA LYS A 31 10.34 -11.93 5.72
C LYS A 31 11.44 -10.96 6.16
N ASP A 32 11.54 -9.81 5.49
CA ASP A 32 12.60 -8.81 5.56
C ASP A 32 12.09 -7.41 5.98
N GLY A 33 10.80 -7.25 6.24
CA GLY A 33 10.18 -5.99 6.65
C GLY A 33 9.86 -5.02 5.49
N TYR A 34 10.21 -5.36 4.25
CA TYR A 34 9.87 -4.60 3.05
C TYR A 34 8.76 -5.28 2.24
N LEU A 35 7.59 -4.65 2.20
CA LEU A 35 6.45 -5.07 1.38
C LEU A 35 6.68 -4.62 -0.06
N ASN A 36 7.06 -5.54 -0.95
CA ASN A 36 6.92 -5.32 -2.38
C ASN A 36 6.37 -6.60 -3.03
N THR A 37 5.32 -6.43 -3.83
CA THR A 37 4.54 -7.50 -4.50
C THR A 37 5.42 -8.36 -5.42
N TYR A 38 6.64 -7.91 -5.70
CA TYR A 38 7.58 -8.49 -6.63
C TYR A 38 8.96 -8.81 -6.02
N VAL A 39 9.14 -8.70 -4.68
CA VAL A 39 10.42 -9.02 -4.02
C VAL A 39 10.68 -10.53 -4.08
N GLY A 40 11.90 -10.91 -4.47
CA GLY A 40 12.32 -12.31 -4.57
C GLY A 40 12.00 -13.01 -5.89
N LEU A 41 11.33 -12.34 -6.83
CA LEU A 41 11.08 -12.89 -8.17
C LEU A 41 12.29 -12.70 -9.10
N PRO A 42 12.58 -13.66 -10.00
CA PRO A 42 13.55 -13.48 -11.07
C PRO A 42 13.20 -12.25 -11.94
N PRO A 43 14.21 -11.53 -12.49
CA PRO A 43 13.98 -10.29 -13.25
C PRO A 43 12.97 -10.41 -14.38
N ALA A 44 12.93 -11.56 -15.08
CA ALA A 44 11.99 -11.80 -16.17
C ALA A 44 10.53 -11.93 -15.69
N GLU A 45 10.31 -12.58 -14.54
CA GLU A 45 8.96 -12.73 -13.97
C GLU A 45 8.47 -11.43 -13.34
N LYS A 46 9.38 -10.67 -12.73
CA LYS A 46 9.11 -9.33 -12.20
C LYS A 46 8.60 -8.40 -13.30
N ALA A 47 9.32 -8.30 -14.42
CA ALA A 47 8.90 -7.47 -15.55
C ALA A 47 7.53 -7.88 -16.11
N ARG A 48 7.26 -9.19 -16.19
CA ARG A 48 5.95 -9.70 -16.63
C ARG A 48 4.83 -9.30 -15.67
N LYS A 49 5.03 -9.45 -14.36
CA LYS A 49 4.00 -9.10 -13.38
C LYS A 49 3.80 -7.57 -13.25
N GLU A 50 4.87 -6.79 -13.32
CA GLU A 50 4.79 -5.32 -13.37
C GLU A 50 3.98 -4.86 -14.59
N SER A 51 4.13 -5.52 -15.75
CA SER A 51 3.33 -5.21 -16.95
C SER A 51 1.84 -5.57 -16.84
N MET A 52 1.49 -6.55 -15.99
CA MET A 52 0.10 -6.94 -15.76
C MET A 52 -0.62 -6.03 -14.76
N GLY A 53 0.14 -5.38 -13.87
CA GLY A 53 -0.37 -4.53 -12.81
C GLY A 53 -1.11 -5.33 -11.72
N HIS A 54 -0.87 -5.00 -10.45
CA HIS A 54 -1.61 -5.59 -9.35
C HIS A 54 -2.74 -4.67 -8.88
N LYS A 55 -3.85 -5.24 -8.37
CA LYS A 55 -4.99 -4.46 -7.86
C LYS A 55 -4.60 -3.42 -6.80
N TYR A 56 -3.56 -3.71 -6.03
CA TYR A 56 -3.07 -2.87 -4.94
C TYR A 56 -1.98 -1.88 -5.37
N ASP A 57 -1.51 -1.95 -6.62
CA ASP A 57 -0.52 -1.02 -7.14
C ASP A 57 -1.21 0.30 -7.52
N PRO A 58 -0.80 1.45 -6.95
CA PRO A 58 -1.41 2.73 -7.28
C PRO A 58 -0.95 3.20 -8.67
N ILE A 59 -1.91 3.55 -9.52
CA ILE A 59 -1.65 4.25 -10.79
C ILE A 59 -1.54 5.74 -10.46
N LEU A 60 -0.35 6.28 -10.58
CA LEU A 60 -0.08 7.68 -10.21
C LEU A 60 -0.53 8.63 -11.34
N GLY A 61 -1.50 9.47 -11.03
CA GLY A 61 -1.91 10.61 -11.85
C GLY A 61 -1.38 11.92 -11.27
N ALA A 62 -0.78 12.76 -12.12
CA ALA A 62 -0.24 14.07 -11.74
C ALA A 62 -1.07 15.20 -12.38
N VAL A 63 -2.30 15.40 -11.88
CA VAL A 63 -3.20 16.44 -12.41
C VAL A 63 -2.96 17.79 -11.72
N LEU A 64 -2.97 17.82 -10.39
CA LEU A 64 -2.70 19.01 -9.56
C LEU A 64 -1.90 18.66 -8.30
N THR A 65 -2.18 17.49 -7.74
CA THR A 65 -1.41 16.86 -6.67
C THR A 65 -1.21 15.40 -7.09
N LEU A 66 -0.10 14.79 -6.66
CA LEU A 66 0.13 13.37 -6.93
C LEU A 66 -0.95 12.55 -6.23
N LYS A 67 -1.80 11.89 -7.02
CA LYS A 67 -2.90 11.06 -6.53
C LYS A 67 -2.88 9.73 -7.25
N SER A 68 -3.42 8.71 -6.59
CA SER A 68 -3.69 7.43 -7.24
C SER A 68 -5.04 7.51 -7.96
N GLU A 69 -5.06 7.26 -9.27
CA GLU A 69 -6.28 7.31 -10.09
C GLU A 69 -7.23 6.16 -9.77
N ASN A 70 -6.67 4.97 -9.53
CA ASN A 70 -7.41 3.77 -9.12
C ASN A 70 -7.73 3.72 -7.62
N GLY A 71 -7.33 4.75 -6.86
CA GLY A 71 -7.43 4.78 -5.40
C GLY A 71 -6.41 3.89 -4.69
N LEU A 72 -6.17 4.19 -3.41
CA LEU A 72 -5.26 3.41 -2.57
C LEU A 72 -6.01 2.26 -1.89
N HIS A 73 -5.80 1.04 -2.38
CA HIS A 73 -6.38 -0.16 -1.79
C HIS A 73 -5.52 -0.65 -0.63
N LEU A 74 -6.13 -0.83 0.55
CA LEU A 74 -5.47 -1.36 1.74
C LEU A 74 -6.26 -2.56 2.27
N ARG A 75 -5.55 -3.60 2.68
CA ARG A 75 -6.16 -4.75 3.36
C ARG A 75 -6.04 -4.54 4.87
N LEU A 76 -7.17 -4.53 5.56
CA LEU A 76 -7.25 -4.26 6.99
C LEU A 76 -7.96 -5.40 7.71
N ARG A 77 -7.49 -5.74 8.90
CA ARG A 77 -8.17 -6.64 9.85
C ARG A 77 -8.46 -5.89 11.15
N GLU A 78 -9.68 -5.97 11.66
CA GLU A 78 -10.04 -5.34 12.92
C GLU A 78 -9.25 -5.94 14.09
N ARG A 79 -8.71 -5.07 14.95
CA ARG A 79 -8.08 -5.45 16.22
C ARG A 79 -9.20 -5.56 17.25
N LYS A 80 -9.33 -6.73 17.88
CA LYS A 80 -10.17 -6.91 19.06
C LYS A 80 -9.58 -6.18 20.26
#